data_AF-C1MT26-F1
#
_entry.id   AF-C1MT26-F1
#
_cell.length_a   1.000
_cell.length_b   1.000
_cell.length_c   1.000
_cell.angle_alpha   90.00
_cell.angle_beta   90.00
_cell.angle_gamma   90.00
#
_symmetry.space_group_name_H-M   'P 1'
#
loop_
_entity.id
_entity.type
_entity.pdbx_description
1 polymer ?
#
loop_
_entity_poly.entity_id
_entity_poly.type
_entity_poly.pdbx_seq_one_letter_code
_entity_poly.pdbx_strand_id
1 'polypeptide(L)'
;MEAPAPEPPAAPPPPPAAADAEKPKDHQSWARPPDFDALSRYGWRWRPSDTVDENYVDLVSLVSRNSTCADGHMGCALVRGIARGGGGERRETAVGDVVLTTINSPLFGALRSDCHAEANAVAEAAARGISLRGNGDDATTVTSCYVTRAPCLSCYKLLASAGVGRIVAPRLMDSADARASAKKLDVECVACEDTEERRAHRLGLGKTHENMDEIRARREERKRLKREGKLGKKELVPIEKKRERSGRGGDDDERSE
;
A
#
# COMPACT_ATOMS: atom_id res chain seq x y z
N MET A 1 -1.87 26.73 -67.94
CA MET A 1 -0.99 27.22 -66.86
C MET A 1 -1.73 26.90 -65.57
N GLU A 2 -1.46 25.72 -65.02
CA GLU A 2 -2.13 25.19 -63.85
C GLU A 2 -1.33 25.64 -62.62
N ALA A 3 -1.99 26.34 -61.69
CA ALA A 3 -1.34 26.83 -60.48
C ALA A 3 -1.06 25.65 -59.53
N PRO A 4 0.14 25.56 -58.92
CA PRO A 4 0.44 24.49 -57.97
C PRO A 4 -0.40 24.64 -56.69
N ALA A 5 -0.91 23.50 -56.20
CA ALA A 5 -1.70 23.42 -54.98
C ALA A 5 -0.89 23.92 -53.75
N PRO A 6 -1.55 24.57 -52.78
CA PRO A 6 -0.88 25.06 -51.57
C PRO A 6 -0.41 23.89 -50.69
N GLU A 7 0.82 23.98 -50.19
CA GLU A 7 1.39 23.02 -49.24
C GLU A 7 0.59 22.97 -47.94
N PRO A 8 0.42 21.77 -47.33
CA PRO A 8 -0.27 21.63 -46.06
C PRO A 8 0.55 22.30 -44.94
N PRO A 9 -0.11 22.89 -43.92
CA PRO A 9 0.57 23.58 -42.84
C PRO A 9 1.45 22.61 -42.04
N ALA A 10 2.66 23.06 -41.72
CA ALA A 10 3.62 22.33 -40.92
C ALA A 10 3.02 21.91 -39.56
N ALA A 11 3.20 20.64 -39.20
CA ALA A 11 2.77 20.12 -37.91
C ALA A 11 3.44 20.89 -36.75
N PRO A 12 2.71 21.15 -35.65
CA PRO A 12 3.29 21.82 -34.49
C PRO A 12 4.44 20.99 -33.90
N PRO A 13 5.50 21.63 -33.38
CA PRO A 13 6.60 20.92 -32.76
C PRO A 13 6.11 20.08 -31.58
N PRO A 14 6.72 18.89 -31.33
CA PRO A 14 6.35 18.07 -30.20
C PRO A 14 6.54 18.86 -28.89
N PRO A 15 5.67 18.64 -27.88
CA PRO A 15 5.84 19.30 -26.59
C PRO A 15 7.23 18.99 -26.04
N PRO A 16 7.88 19.95 -25.35
CA PRO A 16 9.19 19.71 -24.76
C PRO A 16 9.11 18.49 -23.86
N ALA A 17 10.07 17.58 -24.02
CA ALA A 17 10.22 16.43 -23.13
C ALA A 17 10.16 16.95 -21.69
N ALA A 18 9.25 16.37 -20.90
CA ALA A 18 9.12 16.69 -19.49
C ALA A 18 10.51 16.58 -18.87
N ALA A 19 11.07 17.71 -18.46
CA ALA A 19 12.30 17.73 -17.70
C ALA A 19 12.08 16.80 -16.52
N ASP A 20 12.96 15.81 -16.36
CA ASP A 20 13.02 14.94 -15.20
C ASP A 20 13.23 15.82 -13.97
N ALA A 21 12.12 16.28 -13.39
CA ALA A 21 12.12 16.89 -12.09
C ALA A 21 12.48 15.77 -11.12
N GLU A 22 13.76 15.73 -10.75
CA GLU A 22 14.30 14.85 -9.74
C GLU A 22 13.46 15.04 -8.46
N LYS A 23 12.48 14.14 -8.24
CA LYS A 23 11.59 14.22 -7.10
C LYS A 23 12.45 14.22 -5.84
N PRO A 24 12.27 15.17 -4.91
CA PRO A 24 13.02 15.16 -3.67
C PRO A 24 12.81 13.81 -2.98
N LYS A 25 13.92 13.15 -2.62
CA LYS A 25 13.94 11.91 -1.84
C LYS A 25 13.49 12.23 -0.41
N ASP A 26 12.23 12.61 -0.26
CA ASP A 26 11.60 12.89 1.01
C ASP A 26 11.54 11.59 1.79
N HIS A 27 12.34 11.51 2.85
CA HIS A 27 12.36 10.36 3.73
C HIS A 27 11.01 10.30 4.44
N GLN A 28 10.36 9.14 4.38
CA GLN A 28 9.09 8.84 5.03
C GLN A 28 9.07 9.40 6.47
N SER A 29 8.31 10.47 6.68
CA SER A 29 8.08 11.08 7.99
C SER A 29 6.61 10.85 8.37
N TRP A 30 6.30 10.72 9.66
CA TRP A 30 4.91 10.58 10.12
C TRP A 30 4.00 11.75 9.69
N ALA A 31 4.58 12.87 9.23
CA ALA A 31 3.86 14.03 8.73
C ALA A 31 3.23 13.82 7.33
N ARG A 32 3.65 12.80 6.58
CA ARG A 32 3.09 12.46 5.27
C ARG A 32 2.98 10.94 5.10
N PRO A 33 1.87 10.42 4.52
CA PRO A 33 1.79 9.01 4.18
C PRO A 33 2.93 8.62 3.22
N PRO A 34 3.35 7.33 3.19
CA PRO A 34 4.43 6.89 2.33
C PRO A 34 4.06 7.12 0.86
N ASP A 35 5.05 7.48 0.03
CA ASP A 35 4.87 7.44 -1.42
C ASP A 35 4.83 5.97 -1.88
N PHE A 36 3.61 5.48 -2.12
CA PHE A 36 3.38 4.09 -2.51
C PHE A 36 3.80 3.80 -3.97
N ASP A 37 4.00 4.82 -4.80
CA ASP A 37 4.48 4.64 -6.18
C ASP A 37 6.00 4.43 -6.23
N ALA A 38 6.73 4.89 -5.20
CA ALA A 38 8.17 4.77 -5.10
C ALA A 38 8.64 3.45 -4.46
N LEU A 39 7.73 2.53 -4.10
CA LEU A 39 8.10 1.28 -3.44
C LEU A 39 8.91 0.37 -4.37
N SER A 40 10.09 -0.05 -3.89
CA SER A 40 10.89 -1.05 -4.60
C SER A 40 10.17 -2.41 -4.59
N ARG A 41 10.09 -3.04 -5.75
CA ARG A 41 9.65 -4.44 -5.88
C ARG A 41 10.82 -5.42 -5.74
N TYR A 42 12.03 -4.95 -5.43
CA TYR A 42 13.25 -5.75 -5.22
C TYR A 42 13.54 -6.73 -6.36
N GLY A 43 13.36 -6.26 -7.61
CA GLY A 43 13.61 -7.07 -8.80
C GLY A 43 12.61 -8.21 -9.00
N TRP A 44 11.44 -8.18 -8.34
CA TRP A 44 10.37 -9.15 -8.56
C TRP A 44 10.06 -9.29 -10.05
N ARG A 45 9.99 -10.54 -10.51
CA ARG A 45 9.57 -10.94 -11.85
C ARG A 45 8.63 -12.11 -11.71
N TRP A 46 7.70 -12.20 -12.66
CA TRP A 46 6.82 -13.35 -12.78
C TRP A 46 7.61 -14.64 -12.95
N ARG A 47 7.22 -15.69 -12.23
CA ARG A 47 7.79 -17.03 -12.30
C ARG A 47 6.72 -18.01 -12.79
N PRO A 48 6.85 -18.55 -14.02
CA PRO A 48 5.93 -19.58 -14.53
C PRO A 48 5.93 -20.86 -13.69
N SER A 49 7.01 -21.12 -12.96
CA SER A 49 7.12 -22.24 -12.04
C SER A 49 6.21 -22.12 -10.84
N ASP A 50 5.72 -20.93 -10.50
CA ASP A 50 4.95 -20.60 -9.29
C ASP A 50 3.48 -20.34 -9.70
N THR A 51 2.51 -20.61 -8.82
CA THR A 51 1.10 -20.31 -9.13
C THR A 51 0.87 -18.80 -9.19
N VAL A 52 -0.26 -18.39 -9.75
CA VAL A 52 -0.67 -16.97 -9.78
C VAL A 52 -0.64 -16.37 -8.36
N ASP A 53 -1.18 -17.08 -7.38
CA ASP A 53 -1.17 -16.62 -5.99
C ASP A 53 0.22 -16.57 -5.38
N GLU A 54 1.04 -17.58 -5.62
CA GLU A 54 2.42 -17.63 -5.13
C GLU A 54 3.23 -16.44 -5.64
N ASN A 55 3.07 -16.09 -6.92
CA ASN A 55 3.72 -14.94 -7.54
C ASN A 55 3.37 -13.61 -6.86
N TYR A 56 2.09 -13.36 -6.58
CA TYR A 56 1.66 -12.12 -5.94
C TYR A 56 1.91 -12.09 -4.43
N VAL A 57 1.88 -13.24 -3.75
CA VAL A 57 2.35 -13.36 -2.36
C VAL A 57 3.85 -13.06 -2.27
N ASP A 58 4.63 -13.47 -3.26
CA ASP A 58 6.05 -13.14 -3.36
C ASP A 58 6.28 -11.65 -3.59
N LEU A 59 5.48 -11.02 -4.46
CA LEU A 59 5.49 -9.58 -4.68
C LEU A 59 5.26 -8.82 -3.37
N VAL A 60 4.18 -9.10 -2.64
CA VAL A 60 3.85 -8.36 -1.40
C VAL A 60 4.87 -8.61 -0.30
N SER A 61 5.48 -9.80 -0.27
CA SER A 61 6.58 -10.12 0.64
C SER A 61 7.81 -9.26 0.36
N LEU A 62 8.17 -9.05 -0.91
CA LEU A 62 9.26 -8.16 -1.30
C LEU A 62 8.90 -6.69 -1.04
N VAL A 63 7.71 -6.25 -1.42
CA VAL A 63 7.21 -4.88 -1.17
C VAL A 63 7.22 -4.54 0.32
N SER A 64 6.90 -5.49 1.21
CA SER A 64 6.90 -5.26 2.65
C SER A 64 8.26 -4.81 3.21
N ARG A 65 9.37 -5.11 2.53
CA ARG A 65 10.73 -4.71 2.95
C ARG A 65 10.96 -3.20 2.88
N ASN A 66 10.10 -2.46 2.16
CA ASN A 66 10.12 -1.00 2.18
C ASN A 66 9.60 -0.42 3.51
N SER A 67 8.92 -1.22 4.35
CA SER A 67 8.37 -0.78 5.63
C SER A 67 9.45 -0.31 6.61
N THR A 68 9.25 0.88 7.15
CA THR A 68 10.12 1.45 8.20
C THR A 68 9.62 1.11 9.62
N CYS A 69 8.44 0.50 9.75
CA CYS A 69 7.82 0.25 11.06
C CYS A 69 8.60 -0.79 11.88
N ALA A 70 8.79 -0.50 13.17
CA ALA A 70 9.48 -1.37 14.11
C ALA A 70 8.61 -2.53 14.61
N ASP A 71 7.28 -2.39 14.55
CA ASP A 71 6.29 -3.36 15.04
C ASP A 71 6.05 -4.55 14.07
N GLY A 72 6.86 -4.63 13.01
CA GLY A 72 6.77 -5.63 11.95
C GLY A 72 6.49 -5.01 10.59
N HIS A 73 6.97 -5.69 9.55
CA HIS A 73 6.81 -5.25 8.17
C HIS A 73 5.58 -5.90 7.55
N MET A 74 4.72 -5.09 6.93
CA MET A 74 3.51 -5.56 6.25
C MET A 74 3.48 -4.99 4.84
N GLY A 75 3.09 -5.82 3.88
CA GLY A 75 2.87 -5.44 2.50
C GLY A 75 1.50 -5.89 2.03
N CYS A 76 0.90 -5.11 1.13
CA CYS A 76 -0.36 -5.40 0.48
C CYS A 76 -0.26 -5.06 -1.02
N ALA A 77 -0.90 -5.86 -1.87
CA ALA A 77 -1.12 -5.55 -3.27
C ALA A 77 -2.59 -5.80 -3.64
N LEU A 78 -3.16 -4.87 -4.40
CA LEU A 78 -4.47 -5.02 -5.01
C LEU A 78 -4.28 -5.35 -6.48
N VAL A 79 -4.83 -6.48 -6.93
CA VAL A 79 -4.69 -6.98 -8.29
C VAL A 79 -6.09 -7.20 -8.88
N ARG A 80 -6.34 -6.66 -10.07
CA ARG A 80 -7.57 -6.92 -10.84
C ARG A 80 -7.28 -7.90 -11.95
N GLY A 81 -8.30 -8.54 -12.53
CA GLY A 81 -8.08 -9.46 -13.67
C GLY A 81 -7.88 -10.91 -13.26
N ILE A 82 -7.98 -11.24 -11.97
CA ILE A 82 -7.88 -12.62 -11.49
C ILE A 82 -9.29 -13.14 -11.25
N ALA A 83 -9.65 -14.21 -11.95
CA ALA A 83 -10.92 -14.88 -11.76
C ALA A 83 -11.00 -15.55 -10.38
N ARG A 84 -12.20 -15.65 -9.83
CA ARG A 84 -12.43 -16.42 -8.60
C ARG A 84 -11.94 -17.86 -8.78
N GLY A 85 -11.20 -18.39 -7.82
CA GLY A 85 -10.55 -19.70 -7.90
C GLY A 85 -9.38 -19.79 -8.91
N GLY A 86 -9.09 -18.73 -9.66
CA GLY A 86 -8.04 -18.68 -10.68
C GLY A 86 -6.62 -18.45 -10.14
N GLY A 87 -6.43 -18.45 -8.82
CA GLY A 87 -5.11 -18.21 -8.20
C GLY A 87 -4.20 -19.44 -8.12
N GLY A 88 -4.77 -20.65 -8.24
CA GLY A 88 -4.04 -21.92 -8.07
C GLY A 88 -3.32 -22.43 -9.31
N GLU A 89 -3.53 -21.81 -10.48
CA GLU A 89 -2.92 -22.21 -11.74
C GLU A 89 -1.52 -21.64 -11.92
N ARG A 90 -0.69 -22.34 -12.69
CA ARG A 90 0.61 -21.83 -13.17
C ARG A 90 0.44 -21.27 -14.58
N ARG A 91 1.07 -20.13 -14.86
CA ARG A 91 0.92 -19.40 -16.12
C ARG A 91 2.26 -18.90 -16.62
N GLU A 92 2.48 -18.98 -17.93
CA GLU A 92 3.70 -18.48 -18.57
C GLU A 92 3.86 -16.96 -18.44
N THR A 93 2.74 -16.24 -18.34
CA THR A 93 2.71 -14.78 -18.21
C THR A 93 1.87 -14.35 -17.03
N ALA A 94 2.12 -13.13 -16.55
CA ALA A 94 1.39 -12.55 -15.44
C ALA A 94 -0.09 -12.42 -15.75
N VAL A 95 -0.93 -12.80 -14.78
CA VAL A 95 -2.39 -12.72 -14.90
C VAL A 95 -2.93 -11.62 -14.02
N GLY A 96 -3.56 -10.64 -14.65
CA GLY A 96 -4.15 -9.50 -13.97
C GLY A 96 -3.17 -8.36 -13.74
N ASP A 97 -3.75 -7.21 -13.39
CA ASP A 97 -3.07 -5.93 -13.29
C ASP A 97 -2.89 -5.56 -11.83
N VAL A 98 -1.64 -5.35 -11.41
CA VAL A 98 -1.32 -4.80 -10.09
C VAL A 98 -1.74 -3.33 -10.07
N VAL A 99 -2.84 -3.04 -9.38
CA VAL A 99 -3.44 -1.71 -9.29
C VAL A 99 -2.69 -0.84 -8.29
N LEU A 100 -2.39 -1.39 -7.12
CA LEU A 100 -1.70 -0.69 -6.03
C LEU A 100 -0.84 -1.66 -5.24
N THR A 101 0.27 -1.15 -4.73
CA THR A 101 1.11 -1.81 -3.72
C THR A 101 1.30 -0.87 -2.55
N THR A 102 1.10 -1.35 -1.33
CA THR A 102 1.21 -0.52 -0.12
C THR A 102 1.94 -1.28 0.98
N ILE A 103 2.42 -0.52 1.97
CA ILE A 103 3.07 -1.01 3.18
C ILE A 103 2.38 -0.42 4.40
N ASN A 104 2.64 -0.98 5.59
CA ASN A 104 2.24 -0.32 6.82
C ASN A 104 3.02 0.98 7.07
N SER A 105 2.39 1.91 7.78
CA SER A 105 2.93 3.25 8.01
C SER A 105 2.65 3.77 9.42
N PRO A 106 3.53 4.66 9.94
CA PRO A 106 3.26 5.41 11.16
C PRO A 106 2.26 6.53 10.89
N LEU A 107 1.38 6.79 11.87
CA LEU A 107 0.47 7.94 11.86
C LEU A 107 0.56 8.77 13.13
N PHE A 108 0.79 8.12 14.27
CA PHE A 108 0.74 8.75 15.59
C PHE A 108 2.10 8.82 16.27
N GLY A 109 3.10 8.08 15.77
CA GLY A 109 4.46 8.11 16.30
C GLY A 109 5.48 7.47 15.35
N ALA A 110 6.73 7.91 15.45
CA ALA A 110 7.79 7.46 14.55
C ALA A 110 7.99 5.93 14.61
N LEU A 111 8.03 5.30 13.43
CA LEU A 111 8.25 3.87 13.21
C LEU A 111 7.20 2.95 13.86
N ARG A 112 6.01 3.47 14.21
CA ARG A 112 4.86 2.65 14.63
C ARG A 112 4.13 2.09 13.42
N SER A 113 3.49 0.94 13.60
CA SER A 113 2.58 0.39 12.59
C SER A 113 1.14 0.80 12.87
N ASP A 114 0.85 2.10 12.91
CA ASP A 114 -0.48 2.61 13.25
C ASP A 114 -1.51 2.34 12.13
N CYS A 115 -1.09 2.47 10.87
CA CYS A 115 -1.90 2.09 9.72
C CYS A 115 -1.34 0.81 9.09
N HIS A 116 -2.21 -0.19 8.93
CA HIS A 116 -1.87 -1.44 8.28
C HIS A 116 -1.78 -1.27 6.75
N ALA A 117 -1.08 -2.18 6.08
CA ALA A 117 -0.92 -2.12 4.63
C ALA A 117 -2.28 -2.20 3.92
N GLU A 118 -3.20 -3.05 4.39
CA GLU A 118 -4.54 -3.20 3.82
C GLU A 118 -5.39 -1.93 3.96
N ALA A 119 -5.30 -1.26 5.12
CA ALA A 119 -5.98 0.00 5.35
C ALA A 119 -5.42 1.10 4.44
N ASN A 120 -4.10 1.16 4.30
CA ASN A 120 -3.44 2.05 3.34
C ASN A 120 -3.86 1.76 1.89
N ALA A 121 -4.00 0.48 1.50
CA ALA A 121 -4.44 0.11 0.16
C ALA A 121 -5.85 0.64 -0.15
N VAL A 122 -6.79 0.51 0.80
CA VAL A 122 -8.15 1.04 0.65
C VAL A 122 -8.16 2.57 0.63
N ALA A 123 -7.38 3.21 1.51
CA ALA A 123 -7.27 4.66 1.56
C ALA A 123 -6.66 5.24 0.27
N GLU A 124 -5.60 4.63 -0.24
CA GLU A 124 -4.93 5.03 -1.47
C GLU A 124 -5.83 4.84 -2.70
N ALA A 125 -6.56 3.72 -2.75
CA ALA A 125 -7.55 3.50 -3.80
C ALA A 125 -8.63 4.59 -3.79
N ALA A 126 -9.15 4.94 -2.61
CA ALA A 126 -10.13 6.00 -2.46
C ALA A 126 -9.57 7.37 -2.87
N ALA A 127 -8.35 7.71 -2.44
CA ALA A 127 -7.68 8.96 -2.78
C ALA A 127 -7.46 9.12 -4.30
N ARG A 128 -7.18 8.01 -5.00
CA ARG A 128 -6.96 7.98 -6.46
C ARG A 128 -8.24 7.79 -7.28
N GLY A 129 -9.40 7.62 -6.65
CA GLY A 129 -10.66 7.33 -7.35
C GLY A 129 -10.69 5.94 -8.01
N ILE A 130 -9.92 4.99 -7.48
CA ILE A 130 -9.81 3.61 -7.99
C ILE A 130 -10.91 2.76 -7.34
N SER A 131 -11.93 2.35 -8.13
CA SER A 131 -13.00 1.47 -7.63
C SER A 131 -12.49 0.07 -7.28
N LEU A 132 -12.64 -0.37 -6.03
CA LEU A 132 -12.26 -1.74 -5.65
C LEU A 132 -13.38 -2.77 -5.91
N ARG A 133 -14.58 -2.32 -6.28
CA ARG A 133 -15.72 -3.16 -6.65
C ARG A 133 -15.50 -3.76 -8.04
N GLY A 134 -15.91 -5.02 -8.23
CA GLY A 134 -15.95 -5.66 -9.55
C GLY A 134 -16.82 -4.87 -10.53
N ASN A 135 -16.43 -4.84 -11.81
CA ASN A 135 -17.18 -4.15 -12.85
C ASN A 135 -18.44 -4.96 -13.19
N GLY A 136 -19.61 -4.33 -13.09
CA GLY A 136 -20.94 -4.96 -12.97
C GLY A 136 -21.44 -5.86 -14.10
N ASP A 137 -20.65 -6.12 -15.14
CA ASP A 137 -21.11 -6.88 -16.32
C ASP A 137 -20.29 -8.17 -16.57
N ASP A 138 -19.11 -8.30 -15.97
CA ASP A 138 -18.29 -9.53 -16.03
C ASP A 138 -18.04 -10.05 -14.61
N ALA A 139 -18.97 -10.86 -14.12
CA ALA A 139 -18.88 -11.52 -12.81
C ALA A 139 -17.64 -12.41 -12.64
N THR A 140 -16.88 -12.61 -13.72
CA THR A 140 -15.68 -13.44 -13.74
C THR A 140 -14.48 -12.75 -13.09
N THR A 141 -14.40 -11.41 -13.08
CA THR A 141 -13.19 -10.69 -12.68
C THR A 141 -13.37 -9.88 -11.38
N VAL A 142 -12.59 -10.20 -10.34
CA VAL A 142 -12.65 -9.52 -9.02
C VAL A 142 -11.34 -8.78 -8.70
N THR A 143 -11.42 -7.80 -7.79
CA THR A 143 -10.23 -7.25 -7.13
C THR A 143 -9.77 -8.24 -6.06
N SER A 144 -8.54 -8.75 -6.21
CA SER A 144 -7.85 -9.62 -5.27
C SER A 144 -6.88 -8.81 -4.40
N CYS A 145 -6.92 -9.05 -3.09
CA CYS A 145 -6.03 -8.46 -2.11
C CYS A 145 -5.02 -9.50 -1.63
N TYR A 146 -3.75 -9.29 -1.97
CA TYR A 146 -2.63 -10.10 -1.50
C TYR A 146 -1.98 -9.41 -0.32
N VAL A 147 -1.69 -10.14 0.76
CA VAL A 147 -1.14 -9.57 1.99
C VAL A 147 -0.09 -10.47 2.61
N THR A 148 0.90 -9.88 3.27
CA THR A 148 1.94 -10.65 3.99
C THR A 148 1.48 -11.22 5.33
N ARG A 149 0.33 -10.78 5.84
CA ARG A 149 -0.27 -11.25 7.10
C ARG A 149 -1.77 -11.34 6.92
N ALA A 150 -2.42 -12.30 7.59
CA ALA A 150 -3.87 -12.40 7.57
C ALA A 150 -4.50 -11.07 8.07
N PRO A 151 -5.50 -10.52 7.36
CA PRO A 151 -6.08 -9.24 7.76
C PRO A 151 -6.70 -9.29 9.15
N CYS A 152 -6.47 -8.24 9.95
CA CYS A 152 -7.19 -8.07 11.20
C CYS A 152 -8.67 -7.77 10.94
N LEU A 153 -9.53 -7.90 11.97
CA LEU A 153 -10.96 -7.68 11.82
C LEU A 153 -11.31 -6.28 11.25
N SER A 154 -10.56 -5.24 11.62
CA SER A 154 -10.76 -3.89 11.09
C SER A 154 -10.39 -3.78 9.61
N CYS A 155 -9.24 -4.35 9.22
CA CYS A 155 -8.82 -4.37 7.82
C CYS A 155 -9.77 -5.20 6.95
N TYR A 156 -10.24 -6.34 7.47
CA TYR A 156 -11.27 -7.14 6.80
C TYR A 156 -12.55 -6.33 6.55
N LYS A 157 -13.07 -5.61 7.56
CA LYS A 157 -14.25 -4.74 7.39
C LYS A 157 -14.05 -3.73 6.27
N LEU A 158 -12.87 -3.11 6.19
CA LEU A 158 -12.54 -2.15 5.13
C LEU A 158 -12.51 -2.81 3.75
N LEU A 159 -11.76 -3.91 3.59
CA LEU A 159 -11.64 -4.64 2.32
C LEU A 159 -13.00 -5.13 1.82
N ALA A 160 -13.79 -5.76 2.69
CA ALA A 160 -15.12 -6.26 2.35
C ALA A 160 -16.08 -5.13 1.97
N SER A 161 -16.09 -4.02 2.72
CA SER A 161 -16.95 -2.86 2.42
C SER A 161 -16.55 -2.14 1.13
N ALA A 162 -15.25 -2.14 0.81
CA ALA A 162 -14.73 -1.59 -0.43
C ALA A 162 -15.08 -2.45 -1.66
N GLY A 163 -15.54 -3.69 -1.46
CA GLY A 163 -15.94 -4.60 -2.53
C GLY A 163 -14.81 -5.49 -3.07
N VAL A 164 -13.75 -5.68 -2.29
CA VAL A 164 -12.71 -6.67 -2.60
C VAL A 164 -13.34 -8.07 -2.58
N GLY A 165 -13.26 -8.78 -3.70
CA GLY A 165 -13.91 -10.08 -3.89
C GLY A 165 -13.04 -11.27 -3.48
N ARG A 166 -11.73 -11.06 -3.30
CA ARG A 166 -10.78 -12.13 -2.99
C ARG A 166 -9.64 -11.64 -2.10
N ILE A 167 -9.28 -12.42 -1.08
CA ILE A 167 -8.22 -12.13 -0.11
C ILE A 167 -7.30 -13.34 -0.02
N VAL A 168 -6.01 -13.12 -0.28
CA VAL A 168 -4.96 -14.14 -0.25
C VAL A 168 -3.92 -13.77 0.79
N ALA A 169 -3.69 -14.66 1.75
CA ALA A 169 -2.77 -14.44 2.86
C ALA A 169 -2.01 -15.74 3.20
N PRO A 170 -0.92 -15.70 3.98
CA PRO A 170 -0.21 -16.91 4.38
C PRO A 170 -1.05 -17.92 5.17
N ARG A 171 -2.09 -17.43 5.84
CA ARG A 171 -3.06 -18.20 6.63
C ARG A 171 -4.42 -17.50 6.55
N LEU A 172 -5.48 -18.24 6.83
CA LEU A 172 -6.82 -17.66 6.94
C LEU A 172 -6.93 -16.70 8.14
N MET A 173 -7.89 -15.78 8.08
CA MET A 173 -8.21 -14.89 9.20
C MET A 173 -8.65 -15.69 10.43
N ASP A 174 -8.15 -15.31 11.61
CA ASP A 174 -8.44 -16.03 12.88
C ASP A 174 -9.89 -15.82 13.37
N SER A 175 -10.47 -14.65 13.09
CA SER A 175 -11.83 -14.30 13.52
C SER A 175 -12.88 -15.16 12.81
N ALA A 176 -13.70 -15.88 13.60
CA ALA A 176 -14.82 -16.66 13.08
C ALA A 176 -15.86 -15.78 12.38
N ASP A 177 -16.15 -14.60 12.94
CA ASP A 177 -17.09 -13.63 12.36
C ASP A 177 -16.62 -13.12 11.01
N ALA A 178 -15.32 -12.81 10.88
CA ALA A 178 -14.75 -12.38 9.60
C ALA A 178 -14.89 -13.48 8.53
N ARG A 179 -14.62 -14.74 8.88
CA ARG A 179 -14.79 -15.88 7.96
C ARG A 179 -16.26 -16.11 7.58
N ALA A 180 -17.17 -16.02 8.54
CA ALA A 180 -18.60 -16.18 8.29
C ALA A 180 -19.16 -15.05 7.41
N SER A 181 -18.74 -13.82 7.68
CA SER A 181 -19.07 -12.64 6.86
C SER A 181 -18.49 -12.78 5.46
N ALA A 182 -17.23 -13.23 5.31
CA ALA A 182 -16.61 -13.43 4.01
C ALA A 182 -17.40 -14.43 3.18
N LYS A 183 -17.80 -15.56 3.76
CA LYS A 183 -18.68 -16.54 3.10
C LYS A 183 -20.03 -15.92 2.68
N LYS A 184 -20.66 -15.11 3.55
CA LYS A 184 -21.96 -14.48 3.25
C LYS A 184 -21.88 -13.43 2.14
N LEU A 185 -20.78 -12.66 2.10
CA LEU A 185 -20.52 -11.65 1.09
C LEU A 185 -19.87 -12.22 -0.17
N ASP A 186 -19.72 -13.55 -0.23
CA ASP A 186 -19.02 -14.24 -1.31
C ASP A 186 -17.62 -13.64 -1.53
N VAL A 187 -16.83 -13.46 -0.47
CA VAL A 187 -15.43 -13.05 -0.54
C VAL A 187 -14.56 -14.30 -0.43
N GLU A 188 -13.85 -14.64 -1.51
CA GLU A 188 -12.95 -15.79 -1.54
C GLU A 188 -11.74 -15.54 -0.63
N CYS A 189 -11.53 -16.40 0.37
CA CYS A 189 -10.38 -16.30 1.27
C CYS A 189 -9.45 -17.50 1.06
N VAL A 190 -8.21 -17.23 0.65
CA VAL A 190 -7.23 -18.27 0.30
C VAL A 190 -6.02 -18.20 1.22
N ALA A 191 -5.64 -19.34 1.77
CA ALA A 191 -4.36 -19.52 2.46
C ALA A 191 -3.31 -19.96 1.43
N CYS A 192 -2.27 -19.16 1.24
CA CYS A 192 -1.12 -19.46 0.40
C CYS A 192 0.11 -19.59 1.30
N GLU A 193 0.38 -20.82 1.73
CA GLU A 193 1.54 -21.09 2.57
C GLU A 193 2.85 -20.86 1.80
N ASP A 194 3.89 -20.53 2.56
CA ASP A 194 5.20 -20.23 2.01
C ASP A 194 6.08 -21.48 2.02
N THR A 195 6.90 -21.64 0.99
CA THR A 195 7.87 -22.74 0.90
C THR A 195 9.27 -22.22 1.17
N GLU A 196 10.17 -23.11 1.63
CA GLU A 196 11.56 -22.72 1.88
C GLU A 196 12.28 -22.28 0.61
N GLU A 197 11.95 -22.87 -0.55
CA GLU A 197 12.49 -22.45 -1.84
C GLU A 197 12.07 -21.01 -2.19
N ARG A 198 10.77 -20.69 -2.10
CA ARG A 198 10.27 -19.34 -2.37
C ARG A 198 10.83 -18.32 -1.37
N ARG A 199 10.93 -18.70 -0.09
CA ARG A 199 11.60 -17.90 0.94
C ARG A 199 13.05 -17.59 0.59
N ALA A 200 13.83 -18.62 0.23
CA ALA A 200 15.23 -18.46 -0.15
C ALA A 200 15.39 -17.57 -1.40
N HIS A 201 14.54 -17.78 -2.41
CA HIS A 201 14.51 -16.98 -3.63
C HIS A 201 14.27 -15.49 -3.31
N ARG A 202 13.24 -15.17 -2.52
CA ARG A 202 12.94 -13.78 -2.13
C ARG A 202 14.05 -13.16 -1.29
N LEU A 203 14.68 -13.92 -0.40
CA LEU A 203 15.86 -13.45 0.35
C LEU A 203 17.02 -13.11 -0.59
N GLY A 204 17.24 -13.93 -1.62
CA GLY A 204 18.24 -13.69 -2.67
C GLY A 204 17.97 -12.39 -3.42
N LEU A 205 16.73 -12.22 -3.92
CA LEU A 205 16.30 -11.00 -4.61
C LEU A 205 16.47 -9.75 -3.75
N GLY A 206 16.06 -9.83 -2.48
CA GLY A 206 16.24 -8.77 -1.50
C GLY A 206 17.70 -8.35 -1.41
N LYS A 207 18.62 -9.29 -1.14
CA LYS A 207 20.05 -8.98 -1.03
C LYS A 207 20.63 -8.31 -2.29
N THR A 208 20.20 -8.73 -3.47
CA THR A 208 20.72 -8.21 -4.74
C THR A 208 20.23 -6.79 -5.06
N HIS A 209 18.99 -6.47 -4.68
CA HIS A 209 18.33 -5.20 -5.05
C HIS A 209 18.17 -4.24 -3.86
N GLU A 210 18.83 -4.52 -2.75
CA GLU A 210 18.80 -3.67 -1.57
C GLU A 210 19.64 -2.42 -1.75
N ASN A 211 19.03 -1.27 -1.49
CA ASN A 211 19.77 -0.03 -1.34
C ASN A 211 20.40 0.03 0.06
N MET A 212 21.69 -0.34 0.13
CA MET A 212 22.44 -0.39 1.38
C MET A 212 22.57 0.97 2.09
N ASP A 213 22.54 2.06 1.33
CA ASP A 213 22.62 3.42 1.89
C ASP A 213 21.30 3.80 2.57
N GLU A 214 20.16 3.51 1.94
CA GLU A 214 18.84 3.68 2.57
C GLU A 214 18.70 2.81 3.83
N ILE A 215 19.17 1.57 3.78
CA ILE A 215 19.14 0.67 4.94
C ILE A 215 19.99 1.24 6.07
N ARG A 216 21.18 1.75 5.76
CA ARG A 216 22.06 2.37 6.74
C ARG A 216 21.40 3.61 7.35
N ALA A 217 20.83 4.49 6.53
CA ALA A 217 20.10 5.67 6.97
C ALA A 217 18.92 5.31 7.89
N ARG A 218 18.09 4.33 7.51
CA ARG A 218 16.98 3.82 8.34
C ARG A 218 17.48 3.28 9.68
N ARG A 219 18.61 2.56 9.70
CA ARG A 219 19.22 2.03 10.94
C ARG A 219 19.76 3.13 11.84
N GLU A 220 20.41 4.15 11.27
CA GLU A 220 20.92 5.31 12.00
C GLU A 220 19.80 6.14 12.59
N GLU A 221 18.75 6.39 11.82
CA GLU A 221 17.55 7.09 12.29
C GLU A 221 16.87 6.34 13.44
N ARG A 222 16.74 5.00 13.32
CA ARG A 222 16.22 4.18 14.42
C ARG A 222 17.09 4.27 15.68
N LYS A 223 18.42 4.28 15.55
CA LYS A 223 19.34 4.48 16.68
C LYS A 223 19.17 5.87 17.29
N ARG A 224 19.02 6.91 16.45
CA ARG A 224 18.78 8.29 16.90
C ARG A 224 17.49 8.40 17.71
N LEU A 225 16.36 7.92 17.16
CA LEU A 225 15.07 7.91 17.86
C LEU A 225 15.10 7.13 19.18
N LYS A 226 15.88 6.04 19.24
CA LYS A 226 16.09 5.27 20.46
C LYS A 226 16.88 6.06 21.51
N ARG A 227 17.98 6.73 21.12
CA ARG A 227 18.78 7.59 22.02
C ARG A 227 17.97 8.76 22.57
N GLU A 228 17.13 9.35 21.74
CA GLU A 228 16.22 10.45 22.13
C GLU A 228 15.01 9.95 22.95
N GLY A 229 14.84 8.63 23.10
CA GLY A 229 13.69 8.04 23.76
C GLY A 229 12.36 8.35 23.07
N LYS A 230 12.38 8.71 21.78
CA LYS A 230 11.20 9.05 20.97
C LYS A 230 10.66 7.89 20.14
N LEU A 231 11.44 6.82 20.00
CA LEU A 231 11.05 5.64 19.23
C LEU A 231 9.67 5.14 19.68
N GLY A 232 8.70 5.19 18.78
CA GLY A 232 7.36 4.70 19.03
C GLY A 232 6.50 5.50 20.02
N LYS A 233 7.00 6.62 20.56
CA LYS A 233 6.19 7.51 21.40
C LYS A 233 5.18 8.26 20.55
N LYS A 234 3.96 8.41 21.08
CA LYS A 234 2.94 9.26 20.45
C LYS A 234 3.34 10.71 20.63
N GLU A 235 3.47 11.46 19.54
CA GLU A 235 3.76 12.91 19.55
C GLU A 235 2.48 13.74 19.39
N LEU A 236 1.34 13.24 19.85
CA LEU A 236 0.06 13.97 19.83
C LEU A 236 -0.13 14.76 21.13
N VAL A 237 -0.42 16.04 21.02
CA VAL A 237 -0.79 16.89 22.16
C VAL A 237 -2.28 16.68 22.48
N PRO A 238 -2.67 16.37 23.73
CA PRO A 238 -4.08 16.29 24.12
C PRO A 238 -4.81 17.62 23.85
N ILE A 239 -5.97 17.53 23.19
CA ILE A 239 -6.78 18.69 22.76
C ILE A 239 -7.22 19.56 23.95
N GLU A 240 -7.39 18.97 25.14
CA GLU A 240 -7.90 19.63 26.35
C GLU A 240 -7.00 20.75 26.90
N LYS A 241 -5.69 20.72 26.65
CA LYS A 241 -4.76 21.76 27.14
C LYS A 241 -4.86 23.12 26.41
N LYS A 242 -5.65 23.21 25.33
CA LYS A 242 -5.81 24.45 24.56
C LYS A 242 -6.97 25.33 25.06
N ARG A 243 -7.97 24.75 25.75
CA ARG A 243 -9.15 25.48 26.25
C ARG A 243 -8.86 26.33 27.48
N GLU A 244 -7.90 25.95 28.32
CA GLU A 244 -7.57 26.71 29.53
C GLU A 244 -6.76 27.99 29.26
N ARG A 245 -6.16 28.13 28.06
CA ARG A 245 -5.39 29.33 27.68
C ARG A 245 -6.22 30.39 26.93
N SER A 246 -7.38 30.05 26.40
CA SER A 246 -8.25 31.00 25.67
C SER A 246 -9.41 31.54 26.51
N GLY A 247 -9.52 31.15 27.80
CA GLY A 247 -10.63 31.53 28.68
C GLY A 247 -10.30 32.54 29.79
N ARG A 248 -9.14 33.23 29.73
CA ARG A 248 -8.76 34.27 30.70
C ARG A 248 -8.40 35.60 30.01
N GLY A 249 -9.27 36.07 29.13
CA GLY A 249 -9.08 37.37 28.49
C GLY A 249 -10.40 37.90 27.94
N GLY A 250 -11.02 38.81 28.69
CA GLY A 250 -12.17 39.61 28.26
C GLY A 250 -13.49 39.14 28.86
N ASP A 251 -13.92 39.80 29.93
CA ASP A 251 -15.25 40.43 30.05
C ASP A 251 -15.45 40.86 31.51
N ASP A 252 -14.85 42.01 31.86
CA ASP A 252 -15.28 42.85 32.98
C ASP A 252 -15.29 44.29 32.46
N ASP A 253 -16.20 44.58 31.53
CA ASP A 253 -16.68 45.93 31.29
C ASP A 253 -18.13 45.87 30.80
N GLU A 254 -18.93 46.83 31.25
CA GLU A 254 -20.37 47.02 30.98
C GLU A 254 -21.38 46.17 31.78
N ARG A 255 -21.72 46.66 32.98
CA ARG A 255 -23.13 46.98 33.26
C ARG A 255 -23.27 48.14 34.25
N SER A 256 -23.60 49.29 33.67
CA SER A 256 -24.26 50.42 34.28
C SER A 256 -25.63 50.03 34.84
N GLU A 257 -25.91 50.44 36.08
CA GLU A 257 -27.07 51.25 36.53
C GLU A 257 -27.03 51.44 38.05
#